data_AF-A0A0Q4DNZ5-F1
#
_entry.id   AF-A0A0Q4DNZ5-F1
#
_cell.length_a   1.000
_cell.length_b   1.000
_cell.length_c   1.000
_cell.angle_alpha   90.00
_cell.angle_beta   90.00
_cell.angle_gamma   90.00
#
_symmetry.space_group_name_H-M   'P 1'
#
loop_
_entity.id
_entity.type
_entity.pdbx_description
1 polymer ?
#
loop_
_entity_poly.entity_id
_entity_poly.type
_entity_poly.pdbx_seq_one_letter_code
_entity_poly.pdbx_strand_id
1 'polypeptide(L)'
;MQAELEVAIEVGGALRFALGCFLATVLRLPVHAEGRFTLTAHVLALGLMVPLAALQIGCAVLDFPFFVPDAGVIDLIAQQNPLTVSAYRMVVPSLIGLLLVLGVGHLRMAWLILERDWPRVVKTASLTLAATVTVLPVMVLLYLDLTQLMLQSAILIVELVILQAMARWHSELSEPDMVGETAD
;
A
#
# COMPACT_ATOMS: atom_id res chain seq x y z
N MET A 1 -25.19 22.57 -15.87
CA MET A 1 -24.08 23.13 -15.07
C MET A 1 -23.37 24.31 -15.74
N GLN A 2 -23.12 24.32 -17.05
CA GLN A 2 -22.35 25.40 -17.70
C GLN A 2 -23.01 26.80 -17.56
N ALA A 3 -24.34 26.89 -17.77
CA ALA A 3 -25.09 28.12 -17.56
C ALA A 3 -25.10 28.62 -16.09
N GLU A 4 -25.08 27.71 -15.11
CA GLU A 4 -25.03 28.09 -13.68
C GLU A 4 -23.64 28.60 -13.27
N LEU A 5 -22.59 28.06 -13.89
CA LEU A 5 -21.22 28.53 -13.70
C LEU A 5 -21.02 29.93 -14.29
N GLU A 6 -21.55 30.21 -15.48
CA GLU A 6 -21.47 31.54 -16.11
C GLU A 6 -22.13 32.62 -15.23
N VAL A 7 -23.32 32.34 -14.70
CA VAL A 7 -23.98 33.23 -13.72
C VAL A 7 -23.15 33.38 -12.44
N ALA A 8 -22.52 32.31 -11.95
CA ALA A 8 -21.64 32.40 -10.78
C ALA A 8 -20.36 33.21 -11.04
N ILE A 9 -19.83 33.19 -12.27
CA ILE A 9 -18.68 34.02 -12.68
C ILE A 9 -19.09 35.50 -12.72
N GLU A 10 -20.25 35.82 -13.30
CA GLU A 10 -20.76 37.20 -13.39
C GLU A 10 -20.94 37.85 -12.02
N VAL A 11 -21.30 37.08 -10.99
CA VAL A 11 -21.50 37.56 -9.61
C VAL A 11 -20.23 37.39 -8.74
N GLY A 12 -19.08 37.04 -9.34
CA GLY A 12 -17.80 36.88 -8.62
C GLY A 12 -17.73 35.66 -7.67
N GLY A 13 -18.66 34.73 -7.80
CA GLY A 13 -18.85 33.56 -6.93
C GLY A 13 -18.29 32.24 -7.48
N ALA A 14 -17.46 32.27 -8.53
CA ALA A 14 -16.97 31.08 -9.22
C ALA A 14 -16.33 30.01 -8.29
N LEU A 15 -15.50 30.44 -7.33
CA LEU A 15 -14.88 29.55 -6.34
C LEU A 15 -15.91 28.87 -5.44
N ARG A 16 -16.93 29.62 -4.98
CA ARG A 16 -17.99 29.08 -4.11
C ARG A 16 -18.87 28.09 -4.88
N PHE A 17 -19.15 28.37 -6.15
CA PHE A 17 -19.85 27.44 -7.03
C PHE A 17 -19.04 26.14 -7.23
N ALA A 18 -17.76 26.25 -7.59
CA ALA A 18 -16.87 25.10 -7.77
C ALA A 18 -16.77 24.26 -6.48
N LEU A 19 -16.65 24.90 -5.32
CA LEU A 19 -16.60 24.23 -4.02
C LEU A 19 -17.93 23.54 -3.70
N GLY A 20 -19.07 24.17 -4.02
CA GLY A 20 -20.39 23.55 -3.91
C GLY A 20 -20.55 22.31 -4.79
N CYS A 21 -20.12 22.38 -6.05
CA CYS A 21 -20.13 21.24 -6.98
C CYS A 21 -19.21 20.11 -6.49
N PHE A 22 -18.02 20.46 -5.98
CA PHE A 22 -17.10 19.49 -5.40
C PHE A 22 -17.71 18.82 -4.17
N LEU A 23 -18.23 19.59 -3.21
CA LEU A 23 -18.84 19.06 -1.99
C LEU A 23 -20.05 18.16 -2.32
N ALA A 24 -20.90 18.60 -3.25
CA ALA A 24 -22.05 17.81 -3.71
C ALA A 24 -21.62 16.47 -4.32
N THR A 25 -20.55 16.47 -5.12
CA THR A 25 -19.98 15.24 -5.70
C THR A 25 -19.36 14.35 -4.62
N VAL A 26 -18.60 14.92 -3.69
CA VAL A 26 -18.00 14.20 -2.54
C VAL A 26 -19.06 13.55 -1.65
N LEU A 27 -20.16 14.24 -1.38
CA LEU A 27 -21.25 13.70 -0.58
C LEU A 27 -22.04 12.61 -1.31
N ARG A 28 -22.02 12.58 -2.65
CA ARG A 28 -22.68 11.56 -3.46
C ARG A 28 -21.83 10.32 -3.74
N LEU A 29 -20.49 10.45 -3.70
CA LEU A 29 -19.55 9.32 -3.83
C LEU A 29 -19.91 8.08 -3.00
N PRO A 30 -20.27 8.16 -1.69
CA PRO A 30 -20.61 6.96 -0.91
C PRO A 30 -21.94 6.28 -1.30
N VAL A 31 -22.82 6.98 -2.03
CA VAL A 31 -24.11 6.45 -2.46
C VAL A 31 -23.94 5.47 -3.62
N HIS A 32 -23.01 5.75 -4.53
CA HIS A 32 -22.75 4.93 -5.70
C HIS A 32 -21.74 3.82 -5.41
N ALA A 33 -21.95 2.62 -5.96
CA ALA A 33 -21.05 1.47 -5.76
C ALA A 33 -19.61 1.80 -6.21
N GLU A 34 -19.49 2.43 -7.39
CA GLU A 34 -18.23 2.91 -7.95
C GLU A 34 -17.51 3.94 -7.07
N GLY A 35 -18.28 4.82 -6.42
CA GLY A 35 -17.74 5.83 -5.52
C GLY A 35 -17.28 5.25 -4.19
N ARG A 36 -18.01 4.27 -3.63
CA ARG A 36 -17.54 3.51 -2.45
C ARG A 36 -16.25 2.77 -2.74
N PHE A 37 -16.14 2.12 -3.90
CA PHE A 37 -14.92 1.44 -4.32
C PHE A 37 -13.75 2.41 -4.41
N THR A 38 -13.96 3.57 -5.03
CA THR A 38 -12.95 4.62 -5.17
C THR A 38 -12.47 5.14 -3.82
N LEU A 39 -13.39 5.42 -2.89
CA LEU A 39 -13.04 5.85 -1.54
C LEU A 39 -12.24 4.76 -0.81
N THR A 40 -12.66 3.50 -0.91
CA THR A 40 -11.97 2.36 -0.29
C THR A 40 -10.57 2.18 -0.86
N ALA A 41 -10.40 2.33 -2.18
CA ALA A 41 -9.11 2.28 -2.85
C ALA A 41 -8.16 3.39 -2.34
N HIS A 42 -8.66 4.62 -2.15
CA HIS A 42 -7.88 5.71 -1.58
C HIS A 42 -7.52 5.48 -0.12
N VAL A 43 -8.45 4.99 0.69
CA VAL A 43 -8.20 4.62 2.08
C VAL A 43 -7.16 3.50 2.18
N LEU A 44 -7.22 2.50 1.31
CA LEU A 44 -6.24 1.43 1.24
C LEU A 44 -4.85 1.95 0.83
N ALA A 45 -4.79 2.75 -0.23
CA ALA A 45 -3.53 3.32 -0.72
C ALA A 45 -2.85 4.22 0.32
N LEU A 46 -3.59 5.17 0.89
CA LEU A 46 -3.04 6.17 1.81
C LEU A 46 -2.95 5.68 3.26
N GLY A 47 -3.88 4.83 3.68
CA GLY A 47 -4.00 4.35 5.06
C GLY A 47 -3.19 3.08 5.35
N LEU A 48 -2.85 2.30 4.33
CA LEU A 48 -2.08 1.06 4.50
C LEU A 48 -0.82 1.03 3.64
N MET A 49 -0.95 1.15 2.32
CA MET A 49 0.18 0.91 1.40
C MET A 49 1.30 1.94 1.58
N VAL A 50 0.96 3.23 1.63
CA VAL A 50 1.96 4.31 1.80
C VAL A 50 2.65 4.23 3.18
N PRO A 51 1.93 4.06 4.31
CA PRO A 51 2.56 3.86 5.61
C PRO A 51 3.49 2.64 5.67
N LEU A 52 3.09 1.50 5.09
CA LEU A 52 3.94 0.30 5.04
C LEU A 52 5.21 0.56 4.23
N ALA A 53 5.09 1.24 3.09
CA ALA A 53 6.24 1.64 2.31
C ALA A 53 7.18 2.56 3.09
N ALA A 54 6.63 3.58 3.76
CA ALA A 54 7.40 4.53 4.56
C ALA A 54 8.14 3.81 5.71
N LEU A 55 7.47 2.85 6.37
CA LEU A 55 8.10 2.04 7.41
C LEU A 55 9.26 1.21 6.85
N GLN A 56 9.07 0.51 5.73
CA GLN A 56 10.10 -0.37 5.15
C GLN A 56 11.30 0.42 4.60
N ILE A 57 11.05 1.51 3.88
CA ILE A 57 12.10 2.41 3.38
C ILE A 57 12.80 3.10 4.57
N GLY A 58 12.03 3.57 5.55
CA GLY A 58 12.56 4.15 6.78
C GLY A 58 13.50 3.19 7.50
N CYS A 59 13.13 1.92 7.66
CA CYS A 59 14.00 0.89 8.23
C CYS A 59 15.27 0.68 7.41
N ALA A 60 15.17 0.68 6.08
CA ALA A 60 16.33 0.50 5.20
C ALA A 60 17.30 1.70 5.22
N VAL A 61 16.80 2.92 5.39
CA VAL A 61 17.58 4.17 5.27
C VAL A 61 18.04 4.71 6.62
N LEU A 62 17.26 4.52 7.69
CA LEU A 62 17.50 5.07 9.02
C LEU A 62 18.12 4.07 10.01
N ASP A 63 18.81 3.06 9.49
CA ASP A 63 19.53 2.06 10.30
C ASP A 63 18.62 1.19 11.20
N PHE A 64 17.48 0.76 10.67
CA PHE A 64 16.56 -0.19 11.33
C PHE A 64 16.02 0.25 12.71
N PRO A 65 15.52 1.50 12.86
CA PRO A 65 15.16 2.05 14.17
C PRO A 65 14.00 1.32 14.86
N PHE A 66 13.20 0.56 14.10
CA PHE A 66 12.10 -0.24 14.62
C PHE A 66 12.48 -1.70 14.91
N PHE A 67 13.61 -2.18 14.41
CA PHE A 67 14.09 -3.55 14.69
C PHE A 67 15.20 -3.54 15.74
N VAL A 68 15.95 -2.44 15.85
CA VAL A 68 17.01 -2.24 16.83
C VAL A 68 16.85 -0.84 17.44
N PRO A 69 15.91 -0.65 18.39
CA PRO A 69 15.57 0.68 18.90
C PRO A 69 16.70 1.34 19.71
N ASP A 70 17.56 0.54 20.34
CA ASP A 70 18.59 1.03 21.27
C ASP A 70 20.01 1.06 20.65
N ALA A 71 20.17 0.68 19.38
CA ALA A 71 21.49 0.58 18.75
C ALA A 71 21.40 0.64 17.21
N GLY A 72 22.50 0.98 16.54
CA GLY A 72 22.58 0.91 15.07
C GLY A 72 22.86 -0.50 14.56
N VAL A 73 22.72 -0.72 13.26
CA VAL A 73 23.10 -1.97 12.59
C VAL A 73 24.59 -2.26 12.75
N ILE A 74 25.43 -1.23 12.76
CA ILE A 74 26.87 -1.38 12.99
C ILE A 74 27.12 -1.96 14.38
N ASP A 75 26.39 -1.49 15.39
CA ASP A 75 26.49 -1.98 16.76
C ASP A 75 25.95 -3.41 16.87
N LEU A 76 24.84 -3.71 16.19
CA LEU A 76 24.28 -5.07 16.10
C LEU A 76 25.32 -6.05 15.52
N ILE A 77 26.02 -5.65 14.45
CA ILE A 77 27.09 -6.46 13.84
C ILE A 77 28.29 -6.58 14.79
N ALA A 78 28.68 -5.49 15.45
CA ALA A 78 29.84 -5.45 16.34
C ALA A 78 29.68 -6.32 17.60
N GLN A 79 28.45 -6.51 18.06
CA GLN A 79 28.12 -7.37 19.21
C GLN A 79 28.12 -8.87 18.87
N GLN A 80 28.23 -9.24 17.58
CA GLN A 80 28.24 -10.65 17.17
C GLN A 80 29.59 -11.33 17.42
N ASN A 81 29.54 -12.66 17.58
CA ASN A 81 30.74 -13.48 17.69
C ASN A 81 31.63 -13.33 16.44
N PRO A 82 32.97 -13.30 16.57
CA PRO A 82 33.90 -13.22 15.43
C PRO A 82 33.67 -14.28 14.34
N LEU A 83 33.09 -15.44 14.68
CA LEU A 83 32.76 -16.51 13.74
C LEU A 83 31.51 -16.20 12.88
N THR A 84 30.60 -15.35 13.37
CA THR A 84 29.33 -15.00 12.68
C THR A 84 29.34 -13.59 12.10
N VAL A 85 30.25 -12.71 12.51
CA VAL A 85 30.32 -11.31 12.07
C VAL A 85 30.43 -11.16 10.55
N SER A 86 31.15 -12.06 9.88
CA SER A 86 31.29 -12.05 8.41
C SER A 86 29.98 -12.39 7.71
N ALA A 87 29.20 -13.33 8.26
CA ALA A 87 27.87 -13.66 7.75
C ALA A 87 26.91 -12.47 7.92
N TYR A 88 26.92 -11.81 9.08
CA TYR A 88 26.09 -10.62 9.33
C TYR A 88 26.42 -9.48 8.36
N ARG A 89 27.70 -9.22 8.08
CA ARG A 89 28.13 -8.22 7.09
C ARG A 89 27.62 -8.49 5.67
N MET A 90 27.34 -9.75 5.33
CA MET A 90 26.76 -10.10 4.03
C MET A 90 25.23 -10.09 4.03
N VAL A 91 24.61 -10.50 5.13
CA VAL A 91 23.14 -10.62 5.25
C VAL A 91 22.47 -9.25 5.40
N VAL A 92 23.06 -8.34 6.15
CA VAL A 92 22.50 -7.01 6.41
C VAL A 92 22.21 -6.22 5.12
N PRO A 93 23.15 -6.07 4.16
CA PRO A 93 22.86 -5.41 2.89
C PRO A 93 21.75 -6.09 2.08
N SER A 94 21.66 -7.43 2.12
CA SER A 94 20.56 -8.16 1.48
C SER A 94 19.22 -7.84 2.12
N LEU A 95 19.17 -7.71 3.45
CA LEU A 95 17.97 -7.29 4.16
C LEU A 95 17.56 -5.85 3.81
N ILE A 96 18.52 -4.91 3.75
CA ILE A 96 18.27 -3.55 3.28
C ILE A 96 17.67 -3.57 1.86
N GLY A 97 18.28 -4.33 0.95
CA GLY A 97 17.78 -4.49 -0.42
C GLY A 97 16.35 -5.03 -0.46
N LEU A 98 16.05 -6.05 0.34
CA LEU A 98 14.70 -6.62 0.44
C LEU A 98 13.69 -5.61 1.00
N LEU A 99 14.04 -4.84 2.02
CA LEU A 99 13.17 -3.79 2.57
C LEU A 99 12.89 -2.68 1.56
N LEU A 100 13.89 -2.28 0.76
CA LEU A 100 13.68 -1.31 -0.31
C LEU A 100 12.77 -1.87 -1.42
N VAL A 101 12.98 -3.13 -1.83
CA VAL A 101 12.10 -3.79 -2.80
C VAL A 101 10.66 -3.85 -2.28
N LEU A 102 10.47 -4.20 -1.01
CA LEU A 102 9.16 -4.20 -0.37
C LEU A 102 8.56 -2.80 -0.36
N GLY A 103 9.30 -1.79 0.08
CA GLY A 103 8.78 -0.43 0.18
C GLY A 103 8.39 0.17 -1.17
N VAL A 104 9.22 -0.02 -2.18
CA VAL A 104 8.90 0.35 -3.58
C VAL A 104 7.72 -0.45 -4.11
N GLY A 105 7.63 -1.74 -3.77
CA GLY A 105 6.50 -2.61 -4.10
C GLY A 105 5.17 -2.05 -3.59
N HIS A 106 5.11 -1.64 -2.32
CA HIS A 106 3.90 -1.04 -1.73
C HIS A 106 3.54 0.31 -2.34
N LEU A 107 4.51 1.20 -2.61
CA LEU A 107 4.22 2.47 -3.32
C LEU A 107 3.69 2.21 -4.73
N ARG A 108 4.27 1.24 -5.43
CA ARG A 108 3.81 0.84 -6.76
C ARG A 108 2.40 0.27 -6.70
N MET A 109 2.09 -0.58 -5.71
CA MET A 109 0.73 -1.09 -5.52
C MET A 109 -0.26 0.03 -5.20
N ALA A 110 0.08 0.97 -4.31
CA ALA A 110 -0.74 2.14 -4.02
C ALA A 110 -1.11 2.90 -5.29
N TRP A 111 -0.11 3.19 -6.13
CA TRP A 111 -0.31 3.86 -7.41
C TRP A 111 -1.22 3.07 -8.36
N LEU A 112 -0.94 1.78 -8.56
CA LEU A 112 -1.71 0.93 -9.47
C LEU A 112 -3.15 0.68 -9.01
N ILE A 113 -3.41 0.66 -7.69
CA ILE A 113 -4.76 0.58 -7.12
C ILE A 113 -5.57 1.83 -7.48
N LEU A 114 -4.94 3.01 -7.44
CA LEU A 114 -5.59 4.28 -7.82
C LEU A 114 -5.81 4.38 -9.34
N GLU A 115 -4.88 3.84 -10.15
CA GLU A 115 -5.06 3.69 -11.60
C GLU A 115 -6.03 2.56 -11.99
N ARG A 116 -6.43 1.72 -11.03
CA ARG A 116 -7.30 0.54 -11.20
C ARG A 116 -6.73 -0.52 -12.15
N ASP A 117 -5.40 -0.60 -12.28
CA ASP A 117 -4.72 -1.63 -13.08
C ASP A 117 -4.50 -2.91 -12.24
N TRP A 118 -5.60 -3.63 -11.97
CA TRP A 118 -5.61 -4.82 -11.11
C TRP A 118 -4.69 -5.96 -11.56
N PRO A 119 -4.53 -6.27 -12.86
CA PRO A 119 -3.54 -7.26 -13.29
C PRO A 119 -2.12 -6.91 -12.84
N ARG A 120 -1.74 -5.63 -12.92
CA ARG A 120 -0.43 -5.17 -12.43
C ARG A 120 -0.35 -5.09 -10.90
N VAL A 121 -1.46 -4.80 -10.22
CA VAL A 121 -1.54 -4.88 -8.74
C VAL A 121 -1.21 -6.31 -8.30
N VAL A 122 -1.87 -7.33 -8.86
CA VAL A 122 -1.65 -8.74 -8.50
C VAL A 122 -0.21 -9.18 -8.77
N LYS A 123 0.36 -8.78 -9.91
CA LYS A 123 1.77 -9.06 -10.22
C LYS A 123 2.74 -8.40 -9.23
N THR A 124 2.44 -7.19 -8.79
CA THR A 124 3.28 -6.49 -7.81
C THR A 124 3.10 -7.08 -6.41
N ALA A 125 1.88 -7.49 -6.07
CA ALA A 125 1.57 -8.18 -4.82
C ALA A 125 2.29 -9.52 -4.71
N SER A 126 2.38 -10.31 -5.79
CA SER A 126 3.11 -11.59 -5.78
C SER A 126 4.62 -11.40 -5.59
N LEU A 127 5.21 -10.36 -6.18
CA LEU A 127 6.60 -9.97 -5.93
C LEU A 127 6.82 -9.57 -4.47
N THR A 128 5.92 -8.74 -3.93
CA THR A 128 5.98 -8.25 -2.54
C THR A 128 5.80 -9.40 -1.55
N LEU A 129 4.93 -10.37 -1.85
CA LEU A 129 4.76 -11.60 -1.09
C LEU A 129 6.04 -12.44 -1.09
N ALA A 130 6.65 -12.68 -2.25
CA ALA A 130 7.89 -13.44 -2.35
C ALA A 130 9.04 -12.78 -1.57
N ALA A 131 9.16 -11.46 -1.67
CA ALA A 131 10.15 -10.69 -0.89
C ALA A 131 9.87 -10.80 0.62
N THR A 132 8.61 -10.69 1.04
CA THR A 132 8.23 -10.80 2.47
C THR A 132 8.56 -12.18 3.02
N VAL A 133 8.21 -13.25 2.30
CA VAL A 133 8.56 -14.64 2.67
C VAL A 133 10.07 -14.83 2.77
N THR A 134 10.86 -14.13 1.96
CA THR A 134 12.33 -14.17 2.01
C THR A 134 12.89 -13.41 3.21
N VAL A 135 12.26 -12.30 3.62
CA VAL A 135 12.66 -11.51 4.79
C VAL A 135 12.47 -12.30 6.09
N LEU A 136 11.40 -13.11 6.21
CA LEU A 136 11.12 -13.86 7.44
C LEU A 136 12.30 -14.73 7.96
N PRO A 137 12.89 -15.65 7.16
CA PRO A 137 14.03 -16.45 7.63
C PRO A 137 15.28 -15.60 7.87
N VAL A 138 15.47 -14.50 7.14
CA VAL A 138 16.57 -13.56 7.36
C VAL A 138 16.41 -12.87 8.72
N MET A 139 15.20 -12.46 9.08
CA MET A 139 14.93 -11.88 10.40
C MET A 139 15.16 -12.86 11.54
N VAL A 140 14.71 -14.10 11.38
CA VAL A 140 14.95 -15.18 12.35
C VAL A 140 16.45 -15.43 12.52
N LEU A 141 17.21 -15.46 11.42
CA LEU A 141 18.67 -15.67 11.45
C LEU A 141 19.42 -14.55 12.19
N LEU A 142 18.92 -13.32 12.07
CA LEU A 142 19.46 -12.15 12.75
C LEU A 142 18.98 -12.02 14.21
N TYR A 143 18.27 -13.02 14.75
CA TYR A 143 17.66 -13.02 16.08
C TYR A 143 16.74 -11.80 16.32
N LEU A 144 16.10 -11.30 15.25
CA LEU A 144 15.13 -10.23 15.39
C LEU A 144 13.86 -10.74 16.07
N ASP A 145 13.21 -9.86 16.84
CA ASP A 145 12.10 -10.16 17.73
C ASP A 145 10.98 -10.97 17.05
N LEU A 146 10.64 -12.12 17.65
CA LEU A 146 9.56 -13.00 17.18
C LEU A 146 8.21 -12.28 17.15
N THR A 147 7.97 -11.34 18.07
CA THR A 147 6.76 -10.52 18.07
C THR A 147 6.67 -9.67 16.81
N GLN A 148 7.79 -9.12 16.33
CA GLN A 148 7.83 -8.32 15.12
C GLN A 148 7.66 -9.17 13.86
N LEU A 149 8.22 -10.39 13.86
CA LEU A 149 7.99 -11.39 12.81
C LEU A 149 6.50 -11.76 12.70
N MET A 150 5.84 -12.01 13.84
CA MET A 150 4.41 -12.32 13.89
C MET A 150 3.55 -11.14 13.41
N LEU A 151 3.89 -9.92 13.82
CA LEU A 151 3.18 -8.71 13.40
C LEU A 151 3.31 -8.50 11.88
N GLN A 152 4.52 -8.60 11.32
CA GLN A 152 4.76 -8.47 9.89
C GLN A 152 3.98 -9.54 9.08
N SER A 153 3.93 -10.77 9.59
CA SER A 153 3.17 -11.86 8.98
C SER A 153 1.66 -11.61 9.02
N ALA A 154 1.15 -11.10 10.14
CA ALA A 154 -0.27 -10.77 10.29
C ALA A 154 -0.69 -9.64 9.35
N ILE A 155 0.13 -8.57 9.26
CA ILE A 155 -0.09 -7.45 8.34
C ILE A 155 -0.16 -7.95 6.89
N LEU A 156 0.77 -8.80 6.47
CA LEU A 156 0.79 -9.35 5.12
C LEU A 156 -0.48 -10.16 4.81
N ILE A 157 -0.94 -11.00 5.74
CA ILE A 157 -2.16 -11.78 5.55
C ILE A 157 -3.36 -10.84 5.37
N VAL A 158 -3.48 -9.83 6.23
CA VAL A 158 -4.55 -8.83 6.14
C VAL A 158 -4.50 -8.07 4.81
N GLU A 159 -3.31 -7.65 4.39
CA GLU A 159 -3.09 -6.97 3.12
C GLU A 159 -3.57 -7.82 1.93
N LEU A 160 -3.16 -9.10 1.87
CA LEU A 160 -3.55 -10.01 0.79
C LEU A 160 -5.07 -10.25 0.76
N VAL A 161 -5.70 -10.40 1.92
CA VAL A 161 -7.16 -10.57 2.02
C VAL A 161 -7.87 -9.32 1.50
N ILE A 162 -7.41 -8.13 1.87
CA ILE A 162 -8.00 -6.87 1.40
C ILE A 162 -7.81 -6.72 -0.12
N LEU A 163 -6.61 -6.99 -0.64
CA LEU A 163 -6.32 -6.92 -2.08
C LEU A 163 -7.18 -7.90 -2.88
N GLN A 164 -7.37 -9.12 -2.37
CA GLN A 164 -8.25 -10.11 -3.00
C GLN A 164 -9.71 -9.65 -2.99
N ALA A 165 -10.20 -9.14 -1.86
CA ALA A 165 -11.56 -8.63 -1.75
C ALA A 165 -11.81 -7.45 -2.71
N MET A 166 -10.86 -6.51 -2.80
CA MET A 166 -10.92 -5.37 -3.70
C MET A 166 -10.85 -5.79 -5.18
N ALA A 167 -9.98 -6.73 -5.53
CA ALA A 167 -9.89 -7.25 -6.90
C ALA A 167 -11.21 -7.90 -7.35
N ARG A 168 -11.84 -8.67 -6.46
CA ARG A 168 -13.16 -9.28 -6.72
C ARG A 168 -14.25 -8.21 -6.87
N TRP A 169 -14.28 -7.24 -5.97
CA TRP A 169 -15.24 -6.13 -6.04
C TRP A 169 -15.07 -5.33 -7.34
N HIS A 170 -13.84 -5.11 -7.81
CA HIS A 170 -13.59 -4.45 -9.09
C HIS A 170 -14.15 -5.24 -10.29
N SER A 171 -13.98 -6.57 -10.31
CA SER A 171 -14.55 -7.39 -11.39
C SER A 171 -16.08 -7.33 -11.39
N GLU A 172 -16.71 -7.35 -10.22
CA GLU A 172 -18.18 -7.24 -10.09
C GLU A 172 -18.71 -5.88 -10.59
N LEU A 173 -17.91 -4.80 -10.51
CA LEU A 173 -18.27 -3.49 -11.06
C LEU A 173 -18.07 -3.39 -12.59
N SER A 174 -17.22 -4.24 -13.14
CA SER A 174 -16.83 -4.20 -14.56
C SER A 174 -17.76 -5.04 -15.45
N GLU A 175 -18.53 -5.97 -14.89
CA GLU A 175 -19.58 -6.71 -15.60
C GLU A 175 -20.87 -5.87 -15.58
N PRO A 176 -21.28 -5.24 -16.69
CA PRO A 176 -22.65 -4.74 -16.81
C PRO A 176 -23.57 -5.95 -16.93
N ASP A 177 -24.79 -5.87 -16.39
CA ASP A 177 -25.86 -6.86 -16.59
C ASP A 177 -26.06 -7.18 -18.08
N MET A 178 -25.34 -8.17 -18.61
CA MET A 178 -25.58 -8.76 -19.94
C MET A 178 -26.80 -9.70 -19.92
N VAL A 179 -27.67 -9.59 -18.91
CA VAL A 179 -28.85 -10.44 -18.69
C VAL A 179 -30.16 -9.72 -19.06
N GLY A 180 -30.10 -8.48 -19.55
CA GLY A 180 -31.29 -7.64 -19.78
C GLY A 180 -31.81 -7.52 -21.22
N GLU A 181 -31.15 -8.06 -22.25
CA GLU A 181 -31.51 -7.75 -23.65
C GLU A 181 -31.60 -8.99 -24.54
N THR A 182 -32.44 -9.95 -24.15
CA THR A 182 -33.06 -10.92 -25.08
C THR A 182 -34.49 -11.23 -24.63
N ALA A 183 -35.40 -10.26 -24.75
CA ALA A 183 -36.84 -10.49 -24.79
C ALA A 183 -37.54 -9.26 -25.37
N ASP A 184 -37.58 -9.17 -26.71
CA ASP A 184 -38.77 -8.87 -27.51
C ASP A 184 -38.48 -9.01 -29.00
#